data_AF-A0A7W0YU81-F1
#
_entry.id   AF-A0A7W0YU81-F1
#
_cell.length_a   1.000
_cell.length_b   1.000
_cell.length_c   1.000
_cell.angle_alpha   90.00
_cell.angle_beta   90.00
_cell.angle_gamma   90.00
#
_symmetry.space_group_name_H-M   'P 1'
#
loop_
_entity.id
_entity.type
_entity.pdbx_description
1 polymer ?
#
loop_
_entity_poly.entity_id
_entity_poly.type
_entity_poly.pdbx_seq_one_letter_code
_entity_poly.pdbx_strand_id
1 'polypeptide(L)' 'TEILLPYGGCCFSSIVGQLAGNHFLTVVEGNENLRALGERTLWQGAQDIVFDHA' A
#
# COMPACT_ATOMS: atom_id res chain seq x y z
N THR A 1 -5.24 7.66 -10.92
CA THR A 1 -3.94 7.04 -10.61
C THR A 1 -4.07 6.32 -9.30
N GLU A 2 -3.63 5.07 -9.23
CA GLU A 2 -3.73 4.22 -8.04
C GLU A 2 -2.33 3.75 -7.65
N ILE A 3 -2.02 3.81 -6.35
CA ILE A 3 -0.77 3.28 -5.79
C ILE A 3 -1.17 2.18 -4.81
N LEU A 4 -0.72 0.96 -5.07
CA LEU A 4 -0.89 -0.17 -4.17
C LEU A 4 0.41 -0.36 -3.37
N LEU A 5 0.31 -0.23 -2.04
CA LEU A 5 1.43 -0.44 -1.12
C LEU A 5 1.17 -1.70 -0.26
N PRO A 6 1.58 -2.89 -0.70
CA PRO A 6 1.44 -4.11 0.10
C PRO A 6 2.45 -4.14 1.24
N TYR A 7 1.99 -4.46 2.47
CA TYR A 7 2.85 -4.70 3.65
C TYR A 7 2.94 -6.19 4.03
N GLY A 8 2.50 -7.08 3.13
CA GLY A 8 2.42 -8.52 3.31
C GLY A 8 1.88 -9.20 2.04
N GLY A 9 1.39 -10.43 2.16
CA GLY A 9 0.74 -11.13 1.06
C GLY A 9 -0.47 -10.34 0.53
N CYS A 10 -0.49 -10.06 -0.77
CA CYS A 10 -1.50 -9.21 -1.41
C CYS A 10 -1.89 -9.76 -2.78
N CYS A 11 -3.17 -9.61 -3.15
CA CYS A 11 -3.68 -9.94 -4.47
C CYS A 11 -4.32 -8.69 -5.08
N PHE A 12 -3.77 -8.19 -6.19
CA PHE A 12 -4.33 -7.06 -6.92
C PHE A 12 -5.31 -7.57 -7.99
N SER A 13 -6.60 -7.34 -7.78
CA SER A 13 -7.67 -7.88 -8.63
C SER A 13 -8.90 -6.98 -8.66
N SER A 14 -9.69 -7.13 -9.72
CA SER A 14 -11.04 -6.57 -9.86
C SER A 14 -12.06 -7.71 -9.99
N ILE A 15 -13.34 -7.35 -10.16
CA ILE A 15 -14.40 -8.33 -10.43
C ILE A 15 -14.18 -9.14 -11.73
N VAL A 16 -13.33 -8.67 -12.65
CA VAL A 16 -13.03 -9.35 -13.92
C VAL A 16 -11.69 -10.12 -13.91
N GLY A 17 -10.98 -10.16 -12.78
CA GLY A 17 -9.73 -10.91 -12.63
C GLY A 17 -8.56 -10.09 -12.10
N GLN A 18 -7.37 -10.69 -12.14
CA GLN A 18 -6.13 -10.06 -11.66
C GLN A 18 -5.75 -8.85 -12.53
N LEU A 19 -5.31 -7.78 -11.88
CA LEU A 19 -4.88 -6.56 -12.54
C LEU A 19 -3.35 -6.54 -12.64
N ALA A 20 -2.84 -6.09 -13.79
CA ALA A 20 -1.41 -5.87 -13.95
C ALA A 20 -0.99 -4.63 -13.14
N GLY A 21 -0.12 -4.81 -12.15
CA GLY A 21 0.53 -3.73 -11.43
C GLY A 21 1.93 -3.47 -11.98
N ASN A 22 2.32 -2.20 -12.08
CA ASN A 22 3.70 -1.83 -12.37
C ASN A 22 4.45 -1.63 -11.05
N HIS A 23 5.44 -2.47 -10.79
CA HIS A 23 6.35 -2.25 -9.66
C HIS A 23 7.28 -1.07 -9.98
N PHE A 24 7.14 0.05 -9.25
CA PHE A 24 7.92 1.26 -9.53
C PHE A 24 8.64 1.86 -8.31
N LEU A 25 8.32 1.42 -7.09
CA LEU A 25 8.96 1.86 -5.85
C LEU A 25 9.15 0.69 -4.88
N THR A 26 10.21 0.77 -4.07
CA THR A 26 10.47 -0.13 -2.95
C THR A 26 10.77 0.72 -1.72
N VAL A 27 10.07 0.46 -0.61
CA VAL A 27 10.36 1.10 0.68
C VAL A 27 11.62 0.48 1.26
N VAL A 28 12.71 1.24 1.36
CA VAL A 28 14.02 0.77 1.84
C VAL A 28 14.28 1.07 3.32
N GLU A 29 13.58 2.08 3.86
CA GLU A 29 13.70 2.52 5.25
C GLU A 29 12.31 2.67 5.86
N GLY A 30 12.18 2.39 7.16
CA GLY A 30 10.92 2.52 7.89
C GLY A 30 9.89 1.41 7.61
N ASN A 31 10.29 0.29 6.99
CA ASN A 31 9.39 -0.80 6.63
C ASN A 31 8.69 -1.44 7.85
N GLU A 32 9.35 -1.39 9.01
CA GLU A 32 8.84 -1.91 10.28
C GLU A 32 7.54 -1.24 10.71
N ASN A 33 7.29 -0.01 10.23
CA ASN A 33 6.10 0.76 10.52
C ASN A 33 4.91 0.40 9.62
N LEU A 34 5.14 -0.31 8.50
CA LEU A 34 4.10 -0.61 7.51
C LEU A 34 2.99 -1.49 8.08
N ARG A 35 3.33 -2.45 8.95
CA ARG A 35 2.33 -3.29 9.61
C ARG A 35 1.41 -2.47 10.50
N ALA A 36 1.97 -1.60 11.34
CA ALA A 36 1.19 -0.75 12.23
C ALA A 36 0.29 0.21 11.44
N LEU A 37 0.80 0.78 10.33
CA LEU A 37 0.01 1.59 9.41
C LEU A 37 -1.15 0.80 8.79
N GLY A 38 -0.88 -0.43 8.34
CA GLY A 38 -1.88 -1.33 7.76
C GLY A 38 -2.99 -1.70 8.74
N GLU A 39 -2.63 -2.14 9.95
CA GLU A 39 -3.58 -2.46 11.02
C GLU A 39 -4.42 -1.23 11.40
N ARG A 40 -3.80 -0.05 11.53
CA ARG A 40 -4.52 1.20 11.78
C ARG A 40 -5.51 1.50 10.66
N THR A 41 -5.08 1.42 9.40
CA THR A 41 -5.94 1.73 8.25
C THR A 41 -7.11 0.75 8.15
N LEU A 42 -6.87 -0.53 8.44
CA LEU A 42 -7.90 -1.57 8.43
C LEU A 42 -8.98 -1.33 9.49
N TRP A 43 -8.56 -1.02 10.73
CA TRP A 43 -9.50 -0.93 11.87
C TRP A 43 -10.06 0.47 12.10
N GLN A 44 -9.33 1.51 11.71
CA GLN A 44 -9.66 2.92 11.98
C GLN A 44 -10.02 3.67 10.70
N GLY A 45 -9.99 3.00 9.54
CA GLY A 45 -10.33 3.58 8.25
C GLY A 45 -9.20 4.40 7.63
N ALA A 46 -9.54 5.20 6.63
CA ALA A 46 -8.59 5.98 5.85
C ALA A 46 -7.75 6.90 6.75
N GLN A 47 -6.44 6.92 6.51
CA GLN A 47 -5.50 7.81 7.18
C GLN A 47 -5.15 8.96 6.24
N ASP A 48 -4.93 10.15 6.78
CA ASP A 48 -4.40 11.26 5.99
C ASP A 48 -2.99 10.93 5.51
N ILE A 49 -2.74 11.13 4.21
CA ILE A 49 -1.46 10.85 3.56
C ILE A 49 -1.03 12.04 2.70
N VAL A 50 0.28 12.28 2.68
CA VAL A 50 0.93 13.26 1.80
C VAL A 50 2.04 12.56 1.05
N PHE A 51 2.11 12.80 -0.26
CA PHE A 51 3.25 12.44 -1.08
C PHE A 51 4.00 13.71 -1.41
N ASP A 52 5.27 13.78 -1.01
CA ASP A 52 6.14 14.91 -1.28
C ASP A 52 7.48 14.42 -1.85
N HIS A 53 8.25 15.35 -2.42
CA HIS A 53 9.64 15.12 -2.78
C HIS A 53 10.51 15.08 -1.52
N ALA A 54 11.64 14.36 -1.61
CA ALA A 54 12.69 14.45 -0.62
C ALA A 54 13.45 15.78 -0.73
#